data_AF-A0A7X5VI29-F1
#
_entry.id   AF-A0A7X5VI29-F1
#
_cell.length_a   1.000
_cell.length_b   1.000
_cell.length_c   1.000
_cell.angle_alpha   90.00
_cell.angle_beta   90.00
_cell.angle_gamma   90.00
#
_symmetry.space_group_name_H-M   'P 1'
#
loop_
_entity.id
_entity.type
_entity.pdbx_description
1 polymer ?
#
loop_
_entity_poly.entity_id
_entity_poly.type
_entity_poly.pdbx_seq_one_letter_code
_entity_poly.pdbx_strand_id
1 'polypeptide(L)'
;MATEKQKSAARKNVRKAAKAATSQKSIKSMPKKTRTALGKQGAAVAERKRSGGSEPKTRQELYREAQKRGIPGRSKMGRDELERALRG
;
A
#
# COMPACT_ATOMS: atom_id res chain seq x y z
N MET A 1 -12.29 -15.25 0.49
CA MET A 1 -11.74 -14.05 1.17
C MET A 1 -10.87 -14.54 2.33
N ALA A 2 -9.71 -13.94 2.58
CA ALA A 2 -8.91 -14.32 3.76
C ALA A 2 -9.70 -14.06 5.06
N THR A 3 -9.61 -14.99 6.02
CA THR A 3 -10.29 -14.88 7.32
C THR A 3 -9.70 -13.74 8.15
N GLU A 4 -10.44 -13.27 9.16
CA GLU A 4 -9.95 -12.21 10.06
C GLU A 4 -8.69 -12.63 10.81
N LYS A 5 -8.61 -13.90 11.21
CA LYS A 5 -7.43 -14.51 11.83
C LYS A 5 -6.22 -14.42 10.90
N GLN A 6 -6.38 -14.76 9.62
CA GLN A 6 -5.31 -14.65 8.62
C GLN A 6 -4.86 -13.20 8.40
N LYS A 7 -5.81 -12.25 8.31
CA LYS A 7 -5.50 -10.82 8.18
C LYS A 7 -4.75 -10.28 9.40
N SER A 8 -5.16 -10.66 10.60
CA SER A 8 -4.52 -10.27 11.86
C SER A 8 -3.08 -10.79 11.94
N ALA A 9 -2.87 -12.08 11.62
CA ALA A 9 -1.54 -12.69 11.57
C ALA A 9 -0.62 -11.98 10.55
N ALA A 10 -1.12 -11.73 9.33
CA ALA A 10 -0.37 -11.00 8.31
C ALA A 10 0.07 -9.60 8.79
N ARG A 11 -0.84 -8.84 9.41
CA ARG A 11 -0.51 -7.52 9.99
C ARG A 11 0.57 -7.61 11.06
N LYS A 12 0.50 -8.61 11.95
CA LYS A 12 1.52 -8.84 12.99
C LYS A 12 2.88 -9.17 12.37
N ASN A 13 2.92 -10.03 11.37
CA ASN A 13 4.16 -10.42 10.69
C ASN A 13 4.82 -9.23 9.99
N VAL A 14 4.04 -8.41 9.27
CA VAL A 14 4.55 -7.18 8.63
C VAL A 14 5.13 -6.21 9.67
N ARG A 15 4.45 -6.01 10.81
CA ARG A 15 4.97 -5.15 11.88
C ARG A 15 6.27 -5.67 12.49
N LYS A 16 6.37 -6.99 12.72
CA LYS A 16 7.58 -7.63 13.22
C LYS A 16 8.75 -7.45 12.25
N ALA A 17 8.53 -7.69 10.96
CA ALA A 17 9.53 -7.50 9.92
C ALA A 17 9.98 -6.03 9.82
N ALA A 18 9.03 -5.07 9.86
CA ALA A 18 9.35 -3.65 9.84
C ALA A 18 10.20 -3.23 11.06
N LYS A 19 9.85 -3.70 12.27
CA LYS A 19 10.62 -3.43 13.49
C LYS A 19 12.05 -3.96 13.39
N ALA A 20 12.21 -5.20 12.90
CA ALA A 20 13.52 -5.80 12.68
C ALA A 20 14.34 -5.01 11.64
N ALA A 21 13.72 -4.66 10.51
CA ALA A 21 14.36 -3.89 9.44
C ALA A 21 14.86 -2.51 9.92
N THR A 22 14.09 -1.85 10.79
CA THR A 22 14.47 -0.58 11.42
C THR A 22 15.62 -0.75 12.41
N SER A 23 15.54 -1.75 13.30
CA SER A 23 16.58 -2.05 14.29
C SER A 23 17.92 -2.37 13.63
N GLN A 24 17.90 -3.14 12.55
CA GLN A 24 19.09 -3.53 11.80
C GLN A 24 19.55 -2.46 10.79
N LYS A 25 18.84 -1.33 10.68
CA LYS A 25 19.10 -0.29 9.68
C LYS A 25 19.31 -0.87 8.28
N SER A 26 18.48 -1.85 7.91
CA SER A 26 18.65 -2.69 6.71
C SER A 26 18.79 -1.90 5.40
N ILE A 27 18.16 -0.72 5.29
CA ILE A 27 18.31 0.16 4.12
C ILE A 27 19.73 0.72 4.00
N LYS A 28 20.44 0.92 5.11
CA LYS A 28 21.80 1.48 5.13
C LYS A 28 22.83 0.51 4.55
N SER A 29 22.65 -0.80 4.72
CA SER A 29 23.56 -1.83 4.19
C SER A 29 23.28 -2.20 2.72
N MET A 30 22.20 -1.68 2.12
CA MET A 30 21.88 -1.95 0.72
C MET A 30 22.79 -1.17 -0.24
N PRO A 31 23.01 -1.68 -1.48
CA PRO A 31 23.71 -0.95 -2.53
C PRO A 31 23.09 0.43 -2.80
N LYS A 32 23.93 1.40 -3.19
CA LYS A 32 23.52 2.79 -3.46
C LYS A 32 22.32 2.88 -4.39
N LYS A 33 22.32 2.11 -5.49
CA LYS A 33 21.24 2.07 -6.48
C LYS A 33 19.89 1.67 -5.84
N THR A 34 19.89 0.61 -5.04
CA THR A 34 18.70 0.10 -4.34
C THR A 34 18.19 1.09 -3.30
N ARG A 35 19.09 1.64 -2.48
CA ARG A 35 18.75 2.65 -1.46
C ARG A 35 18.13 3.90 -2.09
N THR A 36 18.68 4.38 -3.20
CA THR A 36 18.15 5.54 -3.92
C THR A 36 16.78 5.24 -4.52
N ALA A 37 16.57 4.06 -5.12
CA ALA A 37 15.28 3.67 -5.68
C ALA A 37 14.19 3.60 -4.61
N LEU A 38 14.47 2.95 -3.48
CA LEU A 38 13.56 2.86 -2.34
C LEU A 38 13.26 4.24 -1.73
N GLY A 39 14.28 5.11 -1.65
CA GLY A 39 14.12 6.50 -1.20
C GLY A 39 13.18 7.31 -2.09
N LYS A 40 13.32 7.22 -3.42
CA LYS A 40 12.41 7.88 -4.37
C LYS A 40 10.97 7.39 -4.24
N GLN A 41 10.77 6.08 -4.10
CA GLN A 41 9.44 5.50 -3.88
C GLN A 41 8.82 5.99 -2.57
N GLY A 42 9.58 5.98 -1.48
CA GLY A 42 9.11 6.49 -0.18
C GLY A 42 8.76 7.98 -0.22
N ALA A 43 9.58 8.78 -0.90
CA ALA A 43 9.34 10.22 -1.09
C ALA A 43 8.05 10.48 -1.87
N ALA A 44 7.83 9.78 -2.99
CA ALA A 44 6.61 9.90 -3.78
C ALA A 44 5.35 9.55 -2.97
N VAL A 45 5.41 8.49 -2.15
CA VAL A 45 4.30 8.13 -1.26
C VAL A 45 4.05 9.20 -0.19
N ALA A 46 5.12 9.74 0.41
CA ALA A 46 5.02 10.76 1.45
C ALA A 46 4.50 12.10 0.92
N GLU A 47 5.00 12.53 -0.25
CA GLU A 47 4.54 13.72 -0.96
C GLU A 47 3.06 13.62 -1.28
N ARG A 48 2.61 12.50 -1.83
CA ARG A 48 1.21 12.27 -2.15
C ARG A 48 0.31 12.29 -0.91
N LYS A 49 0.79 11.74 0.22
CA LYS A 49 0.06 11.80 1.49
C LYS A 49 -0.07 13.24 2.02
N ARG A 50 0.90 14.11 1.70
CA ARG A 50 0.89 15.54 2.07
C ARG A 50 0.02 16.38 1.13
N SER A 51 0.09 16.15 -0.18
CA SER A 51 -0.64 16.92 -1.18
C SER A 51 -2.11 16.52 -1.32
N GLY A 52 -2.56 15.47 -0.62
CA GLY A 52 -3.95 15.01 -0.69
C GLY A 52 -4.38 14.62 -2.09
N GLY A 53 -3.45 14.15 -2.93
CA GLY A 53 -3.58 14.04 -4.39
C GLY A 53 -4.97 13.61 -4.85
N SER A 54 -5.77 14.60 -5.24
CA SER A 54 -7.20 14.47 -5.48
C SER A 54 -7.48 13.53 -6.66
N GLU A 55 -6.67 13.57 -7.71
CA GLU A 55 -6.69 12.61 -8.82
C GLU A 55 -5.32 12.52 -9.55
N PRO A 56 -5.00 11.36 -10.16
CA PRO A 56 -5.74 10.10 -10.07
C PRO A 56 -5.47 9.37 -8.73
N LYS A 57 -6.52 8.77 -8.17
CA LYS A 57 -6.45 7.95 -6.97
C LYS A 57 -5.57 6.70 -7.22
N THR A 58 -4.79 6.29 -6.22
CA THR A 58 -4.01 5.05 -6.31
C THR A 58 -4.94 3.85 -6.28
N ARG A 59 -4.49 2.70 -6.80
CA ARG A 59 -5.20 1.44 -6.64
C ARG A 59 -5.60 1.18 -5.19
N GLN A 60 -4.72 1.51 -4.24
CA GLN A 60 -4.96 1.28 -2.82
C GLN A 60 -6.07 2.18 -2.24
N GLU A 61 -6.16 3.43 -2.70
CA GLU A 61 -7.24 4.34 -2.32
C GLU A 61 -8.56 3.94 -2.94
N LEU A 62 -8.57 3.65 -4.23
CA LEU A 62 -9.74 3.11 -4.92
C LEU A 62 -10.18 1.80 -4.25
N TYR A 63 -9.24 0.93 -3.85
CA TYR A 63 -9.56 -0.28 -3.10
C TYR A 63 -10.22 0.02 -1.75
N ARG A 64 -9.74 1.04 -1.01
CA ARG A 64 -10.35 1.43 0.28
C ARG A 64 -11.73 2.01 0.09
N GLU A 65 -11.93 2.82 -0.94
CA GLU A 65 -13.23 3.38 -1.27
C GLU A 65 -14.21 2.28 -1.71
N ALA A 66 -13.76 1.36 -2.58
CA ALA A 66 -14.52 0.18 -2.97
C ALA A 66 -14.83 -0.74 -1.77
N GLN A 67 -13.91 -0.83 -0.80
CA GLN A 67 -14.16 -1.55 0.45
C GLN A 67 -15.22 -0.86 1.30
N LYS A 68 -15.23 0.48 1.41
CA LYS A 68 -16.25 1.24 2.13
C LYS A 68 -17.63 1.09 1.49
N ARG A 69 -17.70 1.06 0.16
CA ARG A 69 -18.95 0.87 -0.60
C ARG A 69 -19.37 -0.61 -0.74
N GLY A 70 -18.60 -1.55 -0.20
CA GLY A 70 -18.95 -2.97 -0.21
C GLY A 70 -18.80 -3.67 -1.56
N ILE A 71 -18.04 -3.13 -2.51
CA ILE A 71 -17.93 -3.66 -3.88
C ILE A 71 -17.36 -5.10 -3.86
N PRO A 72 -18.10 -6.11 -4.37
CA PRO A 72 -17.61 -7.48 -4.48
C PRO A 72 -16.51 -7.58 -5.53
N GLY A 73 -15.60 -8.56 -5.41
CA GLY A 73 -14.51 -8.74 -6.38
C GLY A 73 -13.39 -7.68 -6.32
N ARG A 74 -13.55 -6.56 -5.59
CA ARG A 74 -12.56 -5.47 -5.43
C ARG A 74 -11.11 -5.88 -5.16
N SER A 75 -10.88 -7.02 -4.50
CA SER A 75 -9.52 -7.50 -4.19
C SER A 75 -8.78 -8.04 -5.41
N LYS A 76 -9.52 -8.50 -6.42
CA LYS A 76 -8.98 -8.96 -7.71
C LYS A 76 -8.85 -7.82 -8.73
N MET A 77 -9.57 -6.71 -8.52
CA MET A 77 -9.59 -5.58 -9.43
C MET A 77 -8.25 -4.82 -9.45
N GLY A 78 -7.83 -4.46 -10.67
CA GLY A 78 -6.78 -3.48 -10.96
C GLY A 78 -7.24 -2.05 -10.68
N ARG A 79 -6.37 -1.06 -10.92
CA ARG A 79 -6.67 0.35 -10.65
C ARG A 79 -7.89 0.82 -11.45
N ASP A 80 -7.88 0.59 -12.76
CA ASP A 80 -8.90 1.13 -13.66
C ASP A 80 -10.22 0.35 -13.54
N GLU A 81 -10.16 -0.92 -13.13
CA GLU A 81 -11.34 -1.70 -12.76
C GLU A 81 -12.00 -1.18 -11.48
N LEU A 82 -11.20 -0.83 -10.46
CA LEU A 82 -11.72 -0.22 -9.24
C LEU A 82 -12.31 1.17 -9.51
N GLU A 83 -11.70 1.95 -10.40
CA GLU A 83 -12.23 3.25 -10.79
C GLU A 83 -13.58 3.12 -11.51
N ARG A 84 -13.69 2.21 -12.49
CA ARG A 84 -14.96 1.92 -13.17
C ARG A 84 -16.03 1.44 -12.19
N ALA A 85 -15.68 0.53 -11.28
CA ALA A 85 -16.61 0.01 -10.29
C ALA A 85 -17.07 1.07 -9.27
N LEU A 86 -16.32 2.18 -9.10
CA LEU A 86 -16.67 3.28 -8.20
C LEU A 86 -17.45 4.41 -8.87
N ARG A 87 -17.49 4.46 -10.21
CA ARG A 87 -18.26 5.43 -10.99
C ARG A 87 -19.70 4.96 -11.26
N GLY A 88 -19.92 3.65 -11.30
CA GLY A 88 -21.27 3.04 -11.34
C GLY A 88 -21.92 2.96 -9.98
#